data_AF-F6DTW8-F1
#
_entry.id   AF-F6DTW8-F1
#
_cell.length_a   1.000
_cell.length_b   1.000
_cell.length_c   1.000
_cell.angle_alpha   90.00
_cell.angle_beta   90.00
_cell.angle_gamma   90.00
#
_symmetry.space_group_name_H-M   'P 1'
#
loop_
_entity.id
_entity.type
_entity.pdbx_description
1 polymer ?
#
loop_
_entity_poly.entity_id
_entity_poly.type
_entity_poly.pdbx_seq_one_letter_code
_entity_poly.pdbx_strand_id
1 'polypeptide(L)'
;MLEIKGLRLPTIKCVGCGAEIPKGTACRYCMGLIDTPKDYSYQRFSIVGKKKKNAPAEVWGFGVEIETLSESPSQLILLKKGFTPCIDSTVTLEWKSPIFQSLLGFKGICKTIEEMDVSHGGSHVHVSVQRKDLFQDHYEEIFHPLADFLYGTSFYEIWGRRDTSYCNLPGSAYKRHSWVNVNTNYSTIEWRLPKFVSAEQYYNLVKWLTNVTWGLDRKLLSKKSPRAIGNWLLNNYQQQMAA
;
A
#
# COMPACT_ATOMS: atom_id res chain seq x y z
N MET A 1 -21.34 -30.33 -4.58
CA MET A 1 -22.01 -31.11 -3.52
C MET A 1 -20.98 -31.93 -2.73
N LEU A 2 -20.67 -31.54 -1.49
CA LEU A 2 -19.79 -32.29 -0.57
C LEU A 2 -20.68 -32.95 0.48
N GLU A 3 -20.86 -34.27 0.41
CA GLU A 3 -21.61 -35.02 1.41
C GLU A 3 -20.70 -35.33 2.61
N ILE A 4 -20.87 -34.57 3.69
CA ILE A 4 -20.37 -34.94 5.01
C ILE A 4 -21.58 -35.48 5.79
N LYS A 5 -21.62 -36.80 5.96
CA LYS A 5 -22.56 -37.59 6.79
C LYS A 5 -23.85 -36.86 7.19
N GLY A 6 -24.82 -36.80 6.27
CA GLY A 6 -26.23 -36.52 6.58
C GLY A 6 -26.61 -35.05 6.85
N LEU A 7 -25.66 -34.10 6.81
CA LEU A 7 -25.94 -32.68 6.98
C LEU A 7 -25.90 -31.95 5.62
N ARG A 8 -27.07 -31.57 5.10
CA ARG A 8 -27.19 -30.67 3.94
C ARG A 8 -26.92 -29.24 4.40
N LEU A 9 -25.65 -28.84 4.39
CA LEU A 9 -25.28 -27.45 4.65
C LEU A 9 -25.62 -26.60 3.41
N PRO A 10 -26.32 -25.46 3.56
CA PRO A 10 -26.56 -24.55 2.45
C PRO A 10 -25.22 -24.04 1.91
N THR A 11 -25.01 -24.18 0.61
CA THR A 11 -23.81 -23.72 -0.09
C THR A 11 -24.02 -22.34 -0.69
N ILE A 12 -22.99 -21.50 -0.65
CA ILE A 12 -22.90 -20.22 -1.37
C ILE A 12 -21.74 -20.29 -2.37
N LYS A 13 -21.73 -19.41 -3.37
CA LYS A 13 -20.58 -19.26 -4.26
C LYS A 13 -19.53 -18.39 -3.59
N CYS A 14 -18.28 -18.85 -3.57
CA CYS A 14 -17.13 -18.09 -3.09
C CYS A 14 -17.00 -16.78 -3.88
N VAL A 15 -16.86 -15.66 -3.17
CA VAL A 15 -16.74 -14.33 -3.78
C VAL A 15 -15.49 -14.22 -4.67
N GLY A 16 -14.39 -14.90 -4.31
CA GLY A 16 -13.12 -14.84 -5.04
C GLY A 16 -13.04 -15.76 -6.28
N CYS A 17 -13.41 -17.04 -6.14
CA CYS A 17 -13.23 -18.04 -7.21
C CYS A 17 -14.53 -18.65 -7.76
N GLY A 18 -15.69 -18.31 -7.20
CA GLY A 18 -16.98 -18.85 -7.62
C GLY A 18 -17.28 -20.29 -7.17
N ALA A 19 -16.34 -20.96 -6.49
CA ALA A 19 -16.53 -22.33 -5.97
C ALA A 19 -17.68 -22.43 -4.95
N GLU A 20 -18.39 -23.56 -4.91
CA GLU A 20 -19.40 -23.83 -3.88
C GLU A 20 -18.73 -24.06 -2.52
N ILE A 21 -19.13 -23.28 -1.50
CA ILE A 21 -18.63 -23.38 -0.12
C ILE A 21 -19.78 -23.30 0.88
N PRO A 22 -19.65 -23.84 2.10
CA PRO A 22 -20.65 -23.69 3.15
C PRO A 22 -20.95 -22.21 3.44
N LYS A 23 -22.23 -21.85 3.61
CA LYS A 23 -22.67 -20.49 3.99
C LYS A 23 -21.94 -20.02 5.26
N GLY A 24 -21.36 -18.82 5.23
CA GLY A 24 -20.58 -18.26 6.35
C GLY A 24 -19.08 -18.57 6.32
N THR A 25 -18.57 -19.15 5.22
CA THR A 25 -17.13 -19.36 5.01
C THR A 25 -16.66 -18.58 3.78
N ALA A 26 -15.40 -18.13 3.77
CA ALA A 26 -14.65 -17.89 2.53
C ALA A 26 -13.92 -19.19 2.20
N CYS A 27 -13.74 -19.53 0.91
CA CYS A 27 -12.97 -20.73 0.61
C CYS A 27 -11.55 -20.50 1.13
N ARG A 28 -11.08 -21.42 1.98
CA ARG A 28 -9.75 -21.30 2.58
C ARG A 28 -8.65 -21.13 1.51
N TYR A 29 -8.87 -21.60 0.27
CA TYR A 29 -7.97 -21.37 -0.87
C TYR A 29 -7.84 -19.89 -1.26
N CYS A 30 -8.95 -19.15 -1.36
CA CYS A 30 -8.93 -17.70 -1.63
C CYS A 30 -8.38 -16.89 -0.46
N MET A 31 -8.52 -17.38 0.77
CA MET A 31 -7.93 -16.79 1.97
C MET A 31 -6.45 -17.18 2.17
N GLY A 32 -5.90 -18.09 1.35
CA GLY A 32 -4.52 -18.58 1.52
C GLY A 32 -4.30 -19.49 2.73
N LEU A 33 -5.33 -20.23 3.16
CA LEU A 33 -5.40 -21.05 4.39
C LEU A 33 -5.45 -22.59 4.16
N ILE A 34 -5.39 -23.10 2.93
CA ILE A 34 -5.35 -24.58 2.65
C ILE A 34 -3.96 -25.03 2.21
N ASP A 35 -3.26 -24.20 1.45
CA ASP A 35 -1.83 -24.37 1.19
C ASP A 35 -1.13 -23.33 2.05
N THR A 36 0.00 -23.70 2.67
CA THR A 36 0.87 -22.85 3.52
C THR A 36 0.63 -21.35 3.31
N PRO A 37 0.37 -20.57 4.38
CA PRO A 37 0.07 -19.14 4.27
C PRO A 37 1.01 -18.53 3.24
N LYS A 38 0.43 -17.92 2.20
CA LYS A 38 1.20 -17.32 1.11
C LYS A 38 2.15 -16.31 1.76
N ASP A 39 3.39 -16.75 1.90
CA ASP A 39 4.43 -16.10 2.68
C ASP A 39 4.63 -14.67 2.18
N TYR A 40 5.30 -13.82 2.98
CA TYR A 40 5.62 -12.42 2.63
C TYR A 40 6.29 -12.27 1.25
N SER A 41 6.82 -13.36 0.72
CA SER A 41 7.55 -13.51 -0.54
C SER A 41 6.69 -13.78 -1.78
N TYR A 42 5.36 -13.86 -1.73
CA TYR A 42 4.55 -14.30 -2.88
C TYR A 42 4.74 -13.40 -4.15
N GLN A 43 5.44 -13.94 -5.15
CA GLN A 43 6.05 -13.20 -6.27
C GLN A 43 5.16 -12.96 -7.50
N ARG A 44 3.84 -13.18 -7.44
CA ARG A 44 2.95 -12.98 -8.60
C ARG A 44 1.98 -11.84 -8.39
N PHE A 45 2.50 -10.62 -8.50
CA PHE A 45 1.66 -9.43 -8.57
C PHE A 45 0.98 -9.37 -9.94
N SER A 46 -0.35 -9.35 -9.94
CA SER A 46 -1.10 -9.01 -11.16
C SER A 46 -0.92 -7.53 -11.46
N ILE A 47 -0.79 -7.18 -12.73
CA ILE A 47 -0.63 -5.79 -13.20
C ILE A 47 -1.99 -5.30 -13.69
N VAL A 48 -2.42 -4.13 -13.21
CA VAL A 48 -3.69 -3.52 -13.59
C VAL A 48 -3.49 -2.16 -14.25
N GLY A 49 -4.15 -1.97 -15.40
CA GLY A 49 -4.08 -0.76 -16.21
C GLY A 49 -3.20 -0.91 -17.44
N LYS A 50 -3.11 0.15 -18.24
CA LYS A 50 -2.20 0.23 -19.39
C LYS A 50 -0.95 1.01 -19.01
N LYS A 51 0.21 0.50 -19.40
CA LYS A 51 1.49 1.20 -19.27
C LYS A 51 1.40 2.52 -20.06
N LYS A 52 1.87 3.62 -19.48
CA LYS A 52 2.01 4.87 -20.25
C LYS A 52 2.99 4.66 -21.40
N LYS A 53 2.68 5.19 -22.59
CA LYS A 53 3.46 5.01 -23.82
C LYS A 53 4.96 5.34 -23.68
N ASN A 54 5.31 6.22 -22.74
CA ASN A 54 6.68 6.66 -22.46
C ASN A 54 7.18 6.27 -21.05
N ALA A 55 6.55 5.31 -20.38
CA ALA A 55 7.04 4.82 -19.09
C ALA A 55 8.29 3.95 -19.30
N PRO A 56 9.35 4.08 -18.45
CA PRO A 56 10.56 3.25 -18.52
C PRO A 56 10.25 1.74 -18.58
N ALA A 57 11.17 0.96 -19.16
CA ALA A 57 11.00 -0.48 -19.39
C ALA A 57 10.72 -1.26 -18.09
N GLU A 58 11.39 -0.88 -17.00
CA GLU A 58 11.40 -1.59 -15.72
C GLU A 58 10.46 -0.88 -14.72
N VAL A 59 9.19 -1.28 -14.80
CA VAL A 59 8.09 -1.05 -13.84
C VAL A 59 7.88 0.40 -13.38
N TRP A 60 6.96 1.09 -14.08
CA TRP A 60 6.31 2.29 -13.59
C TRP A 60 4.95 1.92 -13.02
N GLY A 61 4.85 1.85 -11.70
CA GLY A 61 3.60 1.49 -11.01
C GLY A 61 3.72 1.60 -9.50
N PHE A 62 2.59 1.44 -8.83
CA PHE A 62 2.51 1.43 -7.38
C PHE A 62 1.58 0.31 -6.90
N GLY A 63 1.81 -0.16 -5.68
CA GLY A 63 0.94 -1.09 -4.96
C GLY A 63 0.59 -0.51 -3.58
N VAL A 64 -0.50 -0.99 -3.00
CA VAL A 64 -0.88 -0.68 -1.63
C VAL A 64 -1.08 -1.95 -0.82
N GLU A 65 -0.72 -1.88 0.45
CA GLU A 65 -1.05 -2.87 1.47
C GLU A 65 -2.06 -2.21 2.41
N ILE A 66 -3.24 -2.80 2.55
CA ILE A 66 -4.31 -2.27 3.42
C ILE A 66 -4.41 -3.17 4.65
N GLU A 67 -4.12 -2.59 5.80
CA GLU A 67 -4.29 -3.28 7.08
C GLU A 67 -5.70 -3.11 7.62
N THR A 68 -6.26 -4.19 8.13
CA THR A 68 -7.58 -4.20 8.76
C THR A 68 -7.47 -4.77 10.17
N LEU A 69 -8.20 -4.15 11.10
CA LEU A 69 -8.16 -4.46 12.55
C LEU A 69 -9.33 -5.33 13.00
N SER A 70 -10.18 -5.74 12.05
CA SER A 70 -11.35 -6.57 12.26
C SER A 70 -11.62 -7.39 11.01
N GLU A 71 -12.11 -8.61 11.17
CA GLU A 71 -12.59 -9.43 10.06
C GLU A 71 -14.02 -9.00 9.67
N SER A 72 -14.29 -8.86 8.38
CA SER A 72 -15.66 -8.69 7.88
C SER A 72 -15.84 -9.32 6.51
N PRO A 73 -16.99 -9.97 6.24
CA PRO A 73 -17.30 -10.49 4.90
C PRO A 73 -17.24 -9.44 3.80
N SER A 74 -17.42 -8.15 4.11
CA SER A 74 -17.32 -7.05 3.15
C SER A 74 -15.93 -6.99 2.49
N GLN A 75 -14.85 -7.32 3.23
CA GLN A 75 -13.47 -7.30 2.75
C GLN A 75 -13.21 -8.28 1.62
N LEU A 76 -14.00 -9.35 1.51
CA LEU A 76 -13.86 -10.36 0.45
C LEU A 76 -14.10 -9.77 -0.95
N ILE A 77 -14.70 -8.58 -1.05
CA ILE A 77 -14.79 -7.84 -2.31
C ILE A 77 -13.41 -7.55 -2.92
N LEU A 78 -12.38 -7.41 -2.10
CA LEU A 78 -11.00 -7.13 -2.53
C LEU A 78 -10.41 -8.28 -3.35
N LEU A 79 -10.84 -9.53 -3.10
CA LEU A 79 -10.46 -10.69 -3.93
C LEU A 79 -10.89 -10.49 -5.39
N LYS A 80 -12.10 -9.97 -5.62
CA LYS A 80 -12.59 -9.65 -6.97
C LYS A 80 -11.83 -8.50 -7.63
N LYS A 81 -11.17 -7.67 -6.82
CA LYS A 81 -10.29 -6.59 -7.28
C LYS A 81 -8.83 -7.05 -7.44
N GLY A 82 -8.56 -8.34 -7.25
CA GLY A 82 -7.23 -8.93 -7.41
C GLY A 82 -6.29 -8.75 -6.22
N PHE A 83 -6.80 -8.30 -5.06
CA PHE A 83 -6.01 -8.25 -3.84
C PHE A 83 -5.78 -9.65 -3.30
N THR A 84 -4.61 -9.83 -2.68
CA THR A 84 -4.24 -11.08 -2.01
C THR A 84 -4.22 -10.84 -0.49
N PRO A 85 -4.93 -11.65 0.30
CA PRO A 85 -4.83 -11.59 1.75
C PRO A 85 -3.48 -12.15 2.20
N CYS A 86 -2.88 -11.49 3.18
CA CYS A 86 -1.63 -11.85 3.83
C CYS A 86 -1.81 -11.73 5.35
N ILE A 87 -1.07 -12.55 6.09
CA ILE A 87 -1.08 -12.54 7.55
C ILE A 87 0.18 -11.80 8.01
N ASP A 88 -0.01 -10.78 8.85
CA ASP A 88 1.05 -10.07 9.58
C ASP A 88 0.71 -10.16 11.07
N SER A 89 1.70 -10.47 11.92
CA SER A 89 1.54 -10.58 13.37
C SER A 89 1.00 -9.32 14.07
N THR A 90 0.99 -8.18 13.39
CA THR A 90 0.62 -6.87 13.94
C THR A 90 -0.81 -6.43 13.60
N VAL A 91 -1.51 -7.15 12.71
CA VAL A 91 -2.86 -6.80 12.25
C VAL A 91 -3.73 -8.05 12.07
N THR A 92 -5.05 -7.88 12.03
CA THR A 92 -5.96 -9.02 11.82
C THR A 92 -5.81 -9.59 10.42
N LEU A 93 -5.81 -8.72 9.40
CA LEU A 93 -5.63 -9.11 8.01
C LEU A 93 -5.00 -7.97 7.22
N GLU A 94 -3.97 -8.28 6.43
CA GLU A 94 -3.36 -7.37 5.46
C GLU A 94 -3.80 -7.77 4.04
N TRP A 95 -4.14 -6.79 3.21
CA TRP A 95 -4.52 -7.00 1.82
C TRP A 95 -3.52 -6.33 0.88
N LYS A 96 -2.75 -7.11 0.13
CA LYS A 96 -1.80 -6.60 -0.87
C LYS A 96 -2.49 -6.44 -2.22
N SER A 97 -2.41 -5.25 -2.80
CA SER A 97 -3.04 -4.94 -4.08
C SER A 97 -2.31 -5.55 -5.28
N PRO A 98 -2.96 -5.61 -6.46
CA PRO A 98 -2.21 -5.66 -7.73
C PRO A 98 -1.30 -4.43 -7.88
N ILE A 99 -0.35 -4.49 -8.81
CA ILE A 99 0.45 -3.32 -9.20
C ILE A 99 -0.38 -2.47 -10.16
N PHE A 100 -0.73 -1.25 -9.73
CA PHE A 100 -1.43 -0.28 -10.54
C PHE A 100 -0.46 0.52 -11.42
N GLN A 101 -0.71 0.54 -12.72
CA GLN A 101 0.03 1.38 -13.68
C GLN A 101 -0.60 2.77 -13.87
N SER A 102 -1.79 2.99 -13.31
CA SER A 102 -2.50 4.27 -13.38
C SER A 102 -3.37 4.51 -12.15
N LEU A 103 -3.51 5.78 -11.76
CA LEU A 103 -4.39 6.19 -10.67
C LEU A 103 -5.88 6.01 -11.00
N LEU A 104 -6.26 5.97 -12.28
CA LEU A 104 -7.67 5.85 -12.68
C LEU A 104 -8.32 4.58 -12.14
N GLY A 105 -7.63 3.44 -12.26
CA GLY A 105 -8.09 2.17 -11.70
C GLY A 105 -8.15 2.18 -10.17
N PHE A 106 -7.24 2.92 -9.54
CA PHE A 106 -7.14 3.01 -8.09
C PHE A 106 -8.25 3.84 -7.44
N LYS A 107 -8.78 4.87 -8.13
CA LYS A 107 -9.89 5.68 -7.60
C LYS A 107 -11.13 4.83 -7.25
N GLY A 108 -11.45 3.84 -8.09
CA GLY A 108 -12.56 2.92 -7.82
C GLY A 108 -12.29 1.97 -6.64
N ILE A 109 -11.02 1.61 -6.43
CA ILE A 109 -10.59 0.79 -5.28
C ILE A 109 -10.79 1.55 -3.98
N CYS A 110 -10.43 2.83 -3.91
CA CYS A 110 -10.65 3.64 -2.72
C CYS A 110 -12.13 3.67 -2.30
N LYS A 111 -13.05 3.81 -3.26
CA LYS A 111 -14.50 3.73 -2.99
C LYS A 111 -14.92 2.35 -2.48
N THR A 112 -14.43 1.29 -3.11
CA THR A 112 -14.69 -0.08 -2.63
C THR A 112 -14.19 -0.28 -1.20
N ILE A 113 -13.05 0.30 -0.81
CA ILE A 113 -12.52 0.23 0.55
C ILE A 113 -13.40 1.02 1.52
N GLU A 114 -13.83 2.23 1.16
CA GLU A 114 -14.72 3.07 1.98
C GLU A 114 -16.08 2.41 2.27
N GLU A 115 -16.59 1.63 1.33
CA GLU A 115 -17.83 0.85 1.48
C GLU A 115 -17.67 -0.39 2.37
N MET A 116 -16.44 -0.76 2.77
CA MET A 116 -16.22 -1.89 3.66
C MET A 116 -16.48 -1.48 5.11
N ASP A 117 -17.42 -2.18 5.76
CA ASP A 117 -17.68 -2.02 7.19
C ASP A 117 -16.59 -2.68 8.04
N VAL A 118 -15.40 -2.06 8.09
CA VAL A 118 -14.23 -2.51 8.86
C VAL A 118 -13.39 -1.38 9.43
N SER A 119 -12.76 -1.65 10.56
CA SER A 119 -11.76 -0.74 11.11
C SER A 119 -10.43 -0.87 10.35
N HIS A 120 -9.93 0.27 9.87
CA HIS A 120 -8.66 0.34 9.16
C HIS A 120 -7.47 0.61 10.10
N GLY A 121 -6.40 -0.15 9.90
CA GLY A 121 -5.11 0.01 10.57
C GLY A 121 -4.26 1.08 9.90
N GLY A 122 -3.03 0.75 9.56
CA GLY A 122 -2.19 1.49 8.63
C GLY A 122 -2.37 1.06 7.18
N SER A 123 -1.56 1.64 6.32
CA SER A 123 -1.38 1.15 4.97
C SER A 123 0.02 1.45 4.47
N HIS A 124 0.55 0.57 3.66
CA HIS A 124 1.85 0.76 3.03
C HIS A 124 1.64 1.08 1.56
N VAL A 125 2.32 2.12 1.05
CA VAL A 125 2.26 2.50 -0.37
C VAL A 125 3.62 2.25 -0.99
N HIS A 126 3.70 1.26 -1.86
CA HIS A 126 4.91 0.89 -2.57
C HIS A 126 4.93 1.59 -3.92
N VAL A 127 5.93 2.43 -4.18
CA VAL A 127 6.09 3.12 -5.46
C VAL A 127 7.39 2.71 -6.11
N SER A 128 7.33 2.25 -7.36
CA SER A 128 8.49 1.77 -8.11
C SER A 128 9.48 2.89 -8.43
N VAL A 129 10.77 2.59 -8.33
CA VAL A 129 11.90 3.50 -8.60
C VAL A 129 12.99 2.79 -9.39
N GLN A 130 13.80 3.54 -10.14
CA GLN A 130 14.89 2.97 -10.93
C GLN A 130 16.14 2.70 -10.09
N ARG A 131 16.49 3.60 -9.17
CA ARG A 131 17.73 3.54 -8.39
C ARG A 131 17.44 3.70 -6.91
N LYS A 132 16.97 2.60 -6.31
CA LYS A 132 16.63 2.52 -4.89
C LYS A 132 17.82 2.76 -3.97
N ASP A 133 19.01 2.33 -4.39
CA ASP A 133 20.27 2.58 -3.71
C ASP A 133 20.53 4.07 -3.49
N LEU A 134 20.19 4.95 -4.44
CA LEU A 134 20.34 6.40 -4.26
C LEU A 134 19.44 6.98 -3.16
N PHE A 135 18.28 6.36 -2.90
CA PHE A 135 17.43 6.76 -1.78
C PHE A 135 17.98 6.27 -0.44
N GLN A 136 18.69 5.16 -0.43
CA GLN A 136 19.36 4.63 0.76
C GLN A 136 20.58 5.49 1.11
N ASP A 137 21.43 5.80 0.14
CA ASP A 137 22.66 6.57 0.31
C ASP A 137 22.42 8.00 0.78
N HIS A 138 21.25 8.56 0.45
CA HIS A 138 20.90 9.96 0.70
C HIS A 138 19.62 10.13 1.52
N TYR A 139 19.26 9.10 2.29
CA TYR A 139 17.97 9.03 2.99
C TYR A 139 17.72 10.27 3.86
N GLU A 140 18.72 10.65 4.65
CA GLU A 140 18.58 11.74 5.61
C GLU A 140 18.39 13.08 4.90
N GLU A 141 19.20 13.39 3.88
CA GLU A 141 19.10 14.66 3.17
C GLU A 141 17.80 14.80 2.36
N ILE A 142 17.20 13.68 1.94
CA ILE A 142 15.95 13.66 1.19
C ILE A 142 14.75 13.74 2.13
N PHE A 143 14.69 12.90 3.17
CA PHE A 143 13.46 12.68 3.93
C PHE A 143 13.40 13.44 5.25
N HIS A 144 14.51 13.72 5.91
CA HIS A 144 14.49 14.41 7.21
C HIS A 144 13.87 15.82 7.13
N PRO A 145 14.11 16.65 6.09
CA PRO A 145 13.49 17.97 6.01
C PRO A 145 11.96 17.94 6.09
N LEU A 146 11.32 16.95 5.46
CA LEU A 146 9.88 16.77 5.56
C LEU A 146 9.49 16.15 6.90
N ALA A 147 10.24 15.15 7.38
CA ALA A 147 9.93 14.51 8.65
C ALA A 147 9.99 15.48 9.84
N ASP A 148 10.99 16.36 9.87
CA ASP A 148 11.16 17.39 10.90
C ASP A 148 10.00 18.40 10.86
N PHE A 149 9.50 18.72 9.66
CA PHE A 149 8.31 19.58 9.50
C PHE A 149 7.03 18.89 9.97
N LEU A 150 6.88 17.59 9.72
CA LEU A 150 5.74 16.81 10.23
C LEU A 150 5.79 16.73 11.76
N TYR A 151 7.00 16.66 12.34
CA TYR A 151 7.19 16.65 13.79
C TYR A 151 6.74 17.99 14.40
N GLY A 152 5.56 17.99 15.04
CA GLY A 152 4.97 19.18 15.66
C GLY A 152 3.87 19.88 14.85
N THR A 153 3.41 19.30 13.74
CA THR A 153 2.25 19.80 12.97
C THR A 153 1.05 18.85 13.00
N SER A 154 -0.15 19.36 12.74
CA SER A 154 -1.38 18.55 12.64
C SER A 154 -1.49 17.84 11.27
N PHE A 155 -0.53 17.00 10.92
CA PHE A 155 -0.50 16.32 9.61
C PHE A 155 -1.43 15.09 9.51
N TYR A 156 -2.09 14.70 10.61
CA TYR A 156 -2.91 13.49 10.65
C TYR A 156 -4.14 13.56 9.72
N GLU A 157 -4.61 14.74 9.35
CA GLU A 157 -5.74 14.89 8.43
C GLU A 157 -5.37 14.43 7.01
N ILE A 158 -4.13 14.70 6.62
CA ILE A 158 -3.57 14.31 5.32
C ILE A 158 -3.18 12.84 5.33
N TRP A 159 -2.44 12.42 6.36
CA TRP A 159 -1.84 11.08 6.41
C TRP A 159 -2.75 10.02 7.03
N GLY A 160 -3.81 10.44 7.73
CA GLY A 160 -4.74 9.57 8.45
C GLY A 160 -4.23 9.06 9.80
N ARG A 161 -2.93 9.21 10.11
CA ARG A 161 -2.35 8.84 11.41
C ARG A 161 -1.11 9.67 11.77
N ARG A 162 -0.76 9.61 13.05
CA ARG A 162 0.55 10.04 13.58
C ARG A 162 1.58 8.91 13.43
N ASP A 163 2.84 9.23 13.72
CA ASP A 163 3.90 8.23 13.85
C ASP A 163 3.59 7.23 14.97
N THR A 164 4.14 6.03 14.85
CA THR A 164 3.98 4.93 15.80
C THR A 164 5.27 4.11 15.87
N SER A 165 5.34 3.15 16.79
CA SER A 165 6.49 2.22 16.89
C SER A 165 6.79 1.46 15.58
N TYR A 166 5.78 1.29 14.72
CA TYR A 166 5.89 0.61 13.42
C TYR A 166 6.05 1.56 12.23
N CYS A 167 6.11 2.88 12.49
CA CYS A 167 6.25 3.95 11.52
C CYS A 167 6.85 5.21 12.18
N ASN A 168 8.18 5.27 12.31
CA ASN A 168 8.89 6.29 13.07
C ASN A 168 9.36 7.46 12.20
N LEU A 169 9.19 8.68 12.71
CA LEU A 169 9.77 9.93 12.18
C LEU A 169 10.94 10.39 13.08
N PRO A 170 12.07 10.88 12.52
CA PRO A 170 12.40 10.99 11.09
C PRO A 170 12.83 9.68 10.41
N GLY A 171 12.87 8.57 11.16
CA GLY A 171 13.24 7.25 10.64
C GLY A 171 14.73 7.16 10.29
N SER A 172 15.11 6.15 9.50
CA SER A 172 16.47 5.98 8.93
C SER A 172 16.45 4.94 7.82
N ALA A 173 17.43 4.99 6.91
CA ALA A 173 17.54 4.04 5.80
C ALA A 173 17.62 2.56 6.21
N TYR A 174 18.15 2.30 7.42
CA TYR A 174 18.46 0.95 7.90
C TYR A 174 17.41 0.36 8.84
N LYS A 175 16.37 1.11 9.20
CA LYS A 175 15.31 0.65 10.10
C LYS A 175 14.07 0.25 9.31
N ARG A 176 13.59 -0.98 9.52
CA ARG A 176 12.35 -1.52 8.93
C ARG A 176 11.13 -0.64 9.18
N HIS A 177 11.02 -0.12 10.41
CA HIS A 177 9.88 0.67 10.87
C HIS A 177 10.05 2.18 10.65
N SER A 178 10.84 2.59 9.67
CA SER A 178 10.92 3.98 9.24
C SER A 178 9.68 4.37 8.44
N TRP A 179 9.18 5.60 8.63
CA TRP A 179 8.00 6.10 7.89
C TRP A 179 8.15 6.04 6.37
N VAL A 180 9.40 6.10 5.87
CA VAL A 180 9.79 5.69 4.53
C VAL A 180 10.75 4.51 4.65
N ASN A 181 10.36 3.35 4.14
CA ASN A 181 11.21 2.18 4.10
C ASN A 181 11.82 2.05 2.69
N VAL A 182 13.14 2.20 2.64
CA VAL A 182 13.96 2.04 1.43
C VAL A 182 14.69 0.69 1.42
N ASN A 183 14.44 -0.20 2.37
CA ASN A 183 15.05 -1.54 2.46
C ASN A 183 14.03 -2.66 2.22
N THR A 184 13.09 -2.43 1.29
CA THR A 184 12.13 -3.45 0.84
C THR A 184 12.84 -4.56 0.04
N ASN A 185 12.18 -5.68 -0.27
CA ASN A 185 12.76 -6.68 -1.20
C ASN A 185 12.54 -6.33 -2.68
N TYR A 186 11.85 -5.23 -2.95
CA TYR A 186 11.43 -4.82 -4.29
C TYR A 186 12.14 -3.52 -4.70
N SER A 187 12.18 -3.22 -6.00
CA SER A 187 12.65 -1.93 -6.53
C SER A 187 11.61 -0.82 -6.30
N THR A 188 11.16 -0.68 -5.05
CA THR A 188 10.15 0.28 -4.61
C THR A 188 10.60 1.00 -3.35
N ILE A 189 10.13 2.23 -3.19
CA ILE A 189 10.10 2.94 -1.92
C ILE A 189 8.74 2.67 -1.27
N GLU A 190 8.74 2.26 0.00
CA GLU A 190 7.54 2.00 0.78
C GLU A 190 7.26 3.18 1.72
N TRP A 191 6.15 3.87 1.49
CA TRP A 191 5.63 4.87 2.41
C TRP A 191 4.75 4.19 3.43
N ARG A 192 5.15 4.21 4.70
CA ARG A 192 4.45 3.55 5.78
C ARG A 192 3.49 4.46 6.50
N LEU A 193 3.70 5.77 6.50
CA LEU A 193 2.82 6.69 7.26
C LEU A 193 1.33 6.68 6.85
N PRO A 194 0.92 6.43 5.59
CA PRO A 194 -0.48 6.48 5.17
C PRO A 194 -1.44 5.61 5.98
N LYS A 195 -2.63 6.13 6.25
CA LYS A 195 -3.81 5.41 6.75
C LYS A 195 -5.04 5.83 5.96
N PHE A 196 -5.91 4.88 5.68
CA PHE A 196 -7.19 5.13 5.03
C PHE A 196 -8.17 5.81 6.00
N VAL A 197 -8.67 7.00 5.62
CA VAL A 197 -9.74 7.71 6.35
C VAL A 197 -11.01 7.80 5.50
N SER A 198 -10.86 8.22 4.24
CA SER A 198 -11.93 8.27 3.25
C SER A 198 -11.37 7.97 1.86
N ALA A 199 -12.25 7.64 0.92
CA ALA A 199 -11.85 7.34 -0.44
C ALA A 199 -11.14 8.53 -1.11
N GLU A 200 -11.62 9.74 -0.85
CA GLU A 200 -11.05 10.97 -1.39
C GLU A 200 -9.67 11.27 -0.77
N GLN A 201 -9.57 11.27 0.56
CA GLN A 201 -8.32 11.53 1.28
C GLN A 201 -7.24 10.56 0.81
N TYR A 202 -7.54 9.26 0.83
CA TYR A 202 -6.56 8.24 0.52
C TYR A 202 -6.13 8.26 -0.94
N TYR A 203 -7.07 8.50 -1.87
CA TYR A 203 -6.74 8.66 -3.28
C TYR A 203 -5.79 9.84 -3.52
N ASN A 204 -6.06 11.00 -2.90
CA ASN A 204 -5.24 12.19 -3.05
C ASN A 204 -3.84 11.98 -2.44
N LEU A 205 -3.76 11.33 -1.28
CA LEU A 205 -2.48 10.99 -0.66
C LEU A 205 -1.66 10.05 -1.54
N VAL A 206 -2.22 8.93 -2.01
CA VAL A 206 -1.51 7.97 -2.87
C VAL A 206 -1.09 8.61 -4.20
N LYS A 207 -1.95 9.47 -4.78
CA LYS A 207 -1.60 10.27 -5.97
C LYS A 207 -0.38 11.15 -5.71
N TRP A 208 -0.36 11.86 -4.58
CA TRP A 208 0.77 12.71 -4.20
C TRP A 208 2.05 11.88 -3.99
N LEU A 209 1.98 10.80 -3.20
CA LEU A 209 3.12 9.90 -2.94
C LEU A 209 3.72 9.32 -4.22
N THR A 210 2.86 8.90 -5.14
CA THR A 210 3.27 8.37 -6.44
C THR A 210 4.01 9.43 -7.26
N ASN A 211 3.44 10.63 -7.36
CA ASN A 211 4.04 11.74 -8.11
C ASN A 211 5.36 12.21 -7.50
N VAL A 212 5.42 12.32 -6.18
CA VAL A 212 6.60 12.84 -5.48
C VAL A 212 7.73 11.82 -5.55
N THR A 213 7.46 10.54 -5.37
CA THR A 213 8.48 9.48 -5.47
C THR A 213 9.11 9.43 -6.86
N TRP A 214 8.30 9.49 -7.92
CA TRP A 214 8.83 9.57 -9.29
C TRP A 214 9.53 10.92 -9.59
N GLY A 215 9.15 11.98 -8.89
CA GLY A 215 9.86 13.26 -8.92
C GLY A 215 11.25 13.17 -8.29
N LEU A 216 11.35 12.51 -7.13
CA LEU A 216 12.59 12.24 -6.42
C LEU A 216 13.53 11.38 -7.26
N ASP A 217 13.05 10.24 -7.77
CA ASP A 217 13.83 9.30 -8.59
C ASP A 217 14.47 10.00 -9.79
N ARG A 218 13.69 10.80 -10.54
CA ARG A 218 14.22 11.60 -11.67
C ARG A 218 15.26 12.64 -11.25
N LYS A 219 15.07 13.30 -10.10
CA LYS A 219 16.00 14.33 -9.63
C LYS A 219 17.33 13.73 -9.17
N LEU A 220 17.28 12.57 -8.50
CA LEU A 220 18.46 11.80 -8.11
C LEU A 220 19.25 11.35 -9.34
N LEU A 221 18.57 10.83 -10.36
CA LEU A 221 19.20 10.45 -11.64
C LEU A 221 19.83 11.65 -12.36
N SER A 222 19.28 12.85 -12.21
CA SER A 222 19.86 14.09 -12.77
C SER A 222 21.01 14.67 -11.94
N LYS A 223 21.52 13.95 -10.92
CA LYS A 223 22.63 14.37 -10.04
C LYS A 223 22.41 15.72 -9.35
N LYS A 224 21.16 16.08 -9.06
CA LYS A 224 20.89 17.24 -8.19
C LYS A 224 21.36 16.92 -6.78
N SER A 225 21.82 17.95 -6.05
CA SER A 225 22.20 17.81 -4.65
C SER A 225 21.05 17.19 -3.83
N PRO A 226 21.28 16.11 -3.06
CA PRO A 226 20.25 15.47 -2.24
C PRO A 226 19.52 16.43 -1.30
N ARG A 227 20.24 17.38 -0.69
CA ARG A 227 19.65 18.41 0.16
C ARG A 227 18.67 19.32 -0.60
N ALA A 228 18.99 19.68 -1.84
CA ALA A 228 18.07 20.45 -2.69
C ALA A 228 16.83 19.62 -3.08
N ILE A 229 16.98 18.29 -3.20
CA ILE A 229 15.88 17.37 -3.44
C ILE A 229 14.97 17.28 -2.20
N GLY A 230 15.54 17.16 -1.00
CA GLY A 230 14.76 17.17 0.25
C GLY A 230 14.00 18.47 0.49
N ASN A 231 14.63 19.63 0.23
CA ASN A 231 13.93 20.92 0.27
C ASN A 231 12.80 21.00 -0.77
N TRP A 232 12.99 20.42 -1.95
CA TRP A 232 11.92 20.34 -2.95
C TRP A 232 10.76 19.47 -2.49
N LEU A 233 11.03 18.33 -1.82
CA LEU A 233 10.00 17.47 -1.24
C LEU A 233 9.16 18.22 -0.22
N LEU A 234 9.80 18.90 0.74
CA LEU A 234 9.14 19.72 1.75
C LEU A 234 8.26 20.81 1.12
N ASN A 235 8.82 21.60 0.21
CA ASN A 235 8.07 22.66 -0.47
C ASN A 235 6.88 22.11 -1.26
N ASN A 236 7.04 20.96 -1.91
CA ASN A 236 5.96 20.31 -2.63
C ASN A 236 4.83 19.86 -1.70
N TYR A 237 5.17 19.31 -0.53
CA TYR A 237 4.19 18.94 0.49
C TYR A 237 3.41 20.15 0.99
N GLN A 238 4.11 21.23 1.37
CA GLN A 238 3.49 22.46 1.86
C GLN A 238 2.54 23.11 0.83
N GLN A 239 2.88 23.05 -0.46
CA GLN A 239 2.04 23.62 -1.52
C GLN A 239 0.81 22.77 -1.86
N GLN A 240 0.92 21.44 -1.80
CA GLN A 240 -0.12 20.54 -2.33
C GLN A 240 -1.03 19.97 -1.26
N MET A 241 -0.54 19.86 -0.02
CA MET A 241 -1.23 19.12 1.03
C MET A 241 -1.59 19.99 2.24
N ALA A 242 -0.94 21.15 2.42
CA ALA A 242 -1.23 22.09 3.52
C ALA A 242 -2.07 23.32 3.08
N ALA A 243 -2.63 23.29 1.87
CA ALA A 243 -3.59 24.26 1.35
C ALA A 243 -5.01 23.69 1.46
#